data_AF-A0A967MLI1-F1
#
_entry.id   AF-A0A967MLI1-F1
#
_cell.length_a   1.000
_cell.length_b   1.000
_cell.length_c   1.000
_cell.angle_alpha   90.00
_cell.angle_beta   90.00
_cell.angle_gamma   90.00
#
_symmetry.space_group_name_H-M   'P 1'
#
loop_
_entity.id
_entity.type
_entity.pdbx_description
1 polymer ?
#
loop_
_entity_poly.entity_id
_entity_poly.type
_entity_poly.pdbx_seq_one_letter_code
_entity_poly.pdbx_strand_id
1 'polypeptide(L)' 'VYSDYGVGFFYAHLDTFAPGLQTGDRVSIGQFIGTVGDTGNAAPGAYHLHFGIAVGGGGSDVNPYPSLRAVCP' A
#
# COMPACT_ATOMS: atom_id res chain seq x y z
N VAL A 1 5.61 0.20 2.28
CA VAL A 1 6.26 -1.14 2.32
C VAL A 1 7.26 -1.21 1.20
N TYR A 2 8.48 -1.72 1.42
CA TYR A 2 9.45 -1.92 0.35
C TYR A 2 9.66 -3.42 0.10
N SER A 3 9.71 -3.82 -1.17
CA SER A 3 10.16 -5.17 -1.55
C SER A 3 11.68 -5.29 -1.44
N ASP A 4 12.18 -6.52 -1.46
CA ASP A 4 13.62 -6.83 -1.53
C ASP A 4 14.30 -6.28 -2.79
N TYR A 5 13.54 -5.91 -3.82
CA TYR A 5 14.04 -5.32 -5.07
C TYR A 5 13.97 -3.79 -5.08
N GLY A 6 13.65 -3.15 -3.94
CA GLY A 6 13.58 -1.69 -3.83
C GLY A 6 12.34 -1.06 -4.48
N VAL A 7 11.32 -1.85 -4.82
CA VAL A 7 10.00 -1.33 -5.21
C VAL A 7 9.25 -0.92 -3.94
N GLY A 8 8.81 0.33 -3.89
CA GLY A 8 7.94 0.86 -2.85
C GLY A 8 6.46 0.61 -3.18
N PHE A 9 5.73 0.10 -2.21
CA PHE A 9 4.28 -0.01 -2.21
C PHE A 9 3.70 0.92 -1.17
N PHE A 10 2.83 1.83 -1.61
CA PHE A 10 2.18 2.84 -0.79
C PHE A 10 0.72 2.47 -0.59
N TYR A 11 0.28 2.48 0.67
CA TYR A 11 -1.09 2.19 1.08
C TYR A 11 -1.57 3.39 1.91
N ALA A 12 -2.63 4.07 1.47
CA ALA A 12 -3.15 5.26 2.12
C ALA A 12 -4.67 5.15 2.37
N HIS A 13 -5.17 6.12 3.15
CA HIS A 13 -6.55 6.18 3.63
C HIS A 13 -6.94 4.98 4.51
N LEU A 14 -5.99 4.41 5.26
CA LEU A 14 -6.27 3.29 6.16
C LEU A 14 -7.00 3.77 7.42
N ASP A 15 -7.92 2.96 7.94
CA ASP A 15 -8.59 3.23 9.22
C ASP A 15 -7.78 2.67 10.39
N THR A 16 -7.18 1.50 10.18
CA THR A 16 -6.35 0.83 11.19
C THR A 16 -5.09 0.24 10.59
N PHE A 17 -4.05 0.12 11.42
CA PHE A 17 -2.89 -0.72 11.16
C PHE A 17 -3.05 -2.05 11.90
N ALA A 18 -2.44 -3.12 11.37
CA ALA A 18 -2.42 -4.41 12.05
C ALA A 18 -1.78 -4.27 13.46
N PRO A 19 -2.38 -4.87 14.50
CA PRO A 19 -1.84 -4.79 15.86
C PRO A 19 -0.40 -5.29 15.93
N GLY A 20 0.48 -4.50 16.56
CA GLY A 20 1.89 -4.85 16.75
C GLY A 20 2.78 -4.65 15.51
N LEU A 21 2.24 -4.21 14.37
CA LEU A 21 3.05 -3.87 13.20
C LEU A 21 3.81 -2.56 13.44
N GLN A 22 5.11 -2.56 13.16
CA GLN A 22 6.00 -1.44 13.36
C GLN A 22 6.86 -1.16 12.12
N THR A 23 7.36 0.08 12.01
CA THR A 23 8.34 0.44 10.99
C THR A 23 9.61 -0.39 11.16
N GLY A 24 10.05 -1.03 10.08
CA GLY A 24 11.21 -1.92 10.08
C GLY A 24 10.84 -3.41 10.05
N ASP A 25 9.59 -3.75 10.35
CA ASP A 25 9.11 -5.12 10.26
C ASP A 25 9.15 -5.65 8.82
N ARG A 26 9.53 -6.92 8.70
CA ARG A 26 9.33 -7.69 7.47
C ARG A 26 7.86 -8.10 7.37
N VAL A 27 7.30 -7.96 6.17
CA VAL A 27 5.94 -8.44 5.85
C VAL A 27 5.98 -9.45 4.71
N SER A 28 5.07 -10.41 4.71
CA SER A 28 4.90 -11.41 3.64
C SER A 28 3.72 -11.08 2.72
N ILE A 29 3.73 -11.58 1.49
CA ILE A 29 2.58 -11.46 0.58
C ILE A 29 1.36 -12.12 1.23
N GLY A 30 0.22 -11.40 1.23
CA GLY A 30 -1.03 -11.83 1.87
C GLY A 30 -1.10 -11.56 3.37
N GLN A 31 -0.04 -11.05 4.00
CA GLN A 31 -0.09 -10.63 5.39
C GLN A 31 -1.03 -9.44 5.57
N PHE A 32 -1.89 -9.52 6.59
CA PHE A 32 -2.74 -8.41 7.00
C PHE A 32 -1.90 -7.27 7.57
N ILE A 33 -2.06 -6.06 7.02
CA ILE A 33 -1.33 -4.86 7.46
C ILE A 33 -2.25 -3.75 7.99
N GLY A 34 -3.57 -3.87 7.81
CA GLY A 34 -4.52 -2.83 8.18
C GLY A 34 -5.85 -2.95 7.43
N THR A 35 -6.75 -1.99 7.69
CA THR A 35 -8.08 -1.92 7.07
C THR A 35 -8.26 -0.66 6.23
N VAL A 36 -9.13 -0.74 5.22
CA VAL A 36 -9.52 0.42 4.40
C VAL A 36 -10.36 1.39 5.23
N GLY A 37 -10.07 2.67 5.10
CA GLY A 37 -10.76 3.77 5.73
C GLY A 37 -11.00 4.93 4.75
N ASP A 38 -11.20 6.10 5.34
CA ASP A 38 -11.36 7.40 4.66
C ASP A 38 -10.49 8.50 5.32
N THR A 39 -9.38 8.10 5.95
CA THR A 39 -8.48 9.01 6.66
C THR A 39 -7.59 9.85 5.74
N GLY A 40 -7.05 10.97 6.24
CA GLY A 40 -6.11 11.82 5.51
C GLY A 40 -6.81 12.68 4.45
N ASN A 41 -6.30 12.66 3.22
CA ASN A 41 -6.85 13.44 2.10
C ASN A 41 -7.93 12.67 1.31
N ALA A 42 -8.78 11.93 2.00
CA ALA A 42 -10.01 11.36 1.45
C ALA A 42 -11.20 12.19 1.92
N ALA A 43 -12.27 12.26 1.11
CA ALA A 43 -13.50 12.91 1.56
C ALA A 43 -14.19 12.05 2.64
N PRO A 44 -14.81 12.66 3.67
CA PRO A 44 -15.54 11.90 4.69
C PRO A 44 -16.58 10.95 4.08
N GLY A 45 -16.55 9.68 4.45
CA GLY A 45 -17.42 8.61 3.94
C GLY A 45 -16.99 8.03 2.58
N ALA A 46 -15.95 8.57 1.93
CA ALA A 46 -15.41 8.04 0.68
C ALA A 46 -14.39 6.93 0.97
N TYR A 47 -14.84 5.80 1.51
CA TYR A 47 -13.99 4.67 1.84
C TYR A 47 -13.34 4.06 0.60
N HIS A 48 -12.00 4.08 0.53
CA HIS A 48 -11.26 3.46 -0.56
C HIS A 48 -9.79 3.25 -0.18
N LEU A 49 -9.11 2.36 -0.91
CA LEU A 49 -7.66 2.22 -0.81
C LEU A 49 -7.00 3.07 -1.89
N HIS A 50 -6.15 4.02 -1.48
CA HIS A 50 -5.14 4.55 -2.38
C HIS A 50 -3.95 3.59 -2.37
N PHE A 51 -3.64 3.02 -3.54
CA PHE A 51 -2.49 2.14 -3.74
C PHE A 51 -1.53 2.76 -4.75
N GLY A 52 -0.27 2.92 -4.35
CA GLY A 52 0.80 3.46 -5.18
C GLY A 52 1.96 2.47 -5.33
N ILE A 53 2.64 2.54 -6.48
CA ILE A 53 3.88 1.80 -6.73
C ILE A 53 4.96 2.81 -7.12
N ALA A 54 6.11 2.73 -6.47
CA ALA A 54 7.29 3.53 -6.78
C ALA A 54 8.49 2.62 -7.07
N VAL A 55 9.18 2.85 -8.19
CA VAL A 55 10.37 2.09 -8.62
C VAL A 55 11.64 2.88 -8.36
N GLY A 56 12.80 2.26 -8.60
CA GLY A 56 14.11 2.91 -8.43
C GLY A 56 14.43 3.27 -6.97
N GLY A 57 14.08 2.39 -6.03
CA GLY A 57 14.25 2.67 -4.59
C GLY A 57 13.19 3.59 -4.00
N GLY A 58 12.03 3.71 -4.65
CA GLY A 58 10.95 4.62 -4.23
C GLY A 58 11.02 6.03 -4.83
N GLY A 59 11.90 6.28 -5.80
CA GLY A 59 12.14 7.61 -6.37
C GLY A 59 11.26 7.96 -7.57
N SER A 60 10.47 7.02 -8.12
CA SER A 60 9.64 7.28 -9.30
C SER A 60 8.32 6.53 -9.23
N ASP A 61 7.23 7.28 -9.11
CA ASP A 61 5.89 6.73 -9.14
C ASP A 61 5.55 6.20 -10.52
N VAL A 62 4.91 5.03 -10.57
CA VAL A 62 4.43 4.40 -11.79
C VAL A 62 2.95 4.08 -11.66
N ASN A 63 2.23 4.06 -12.78
CA ASN A 63 0.82 3.67 -12.79
C ASN A 63 0.68 2.22 -12.26
N PRO A 64 -0.01 1.98 -11.14
CA PRO A 64 -0.12 0.65 -10.54
C PRO A 64 -1.10 -0.27 -11.29
N TYR A 65 -1.98 0.30 -12.12
CA TYR A 65 -3.08 -0.43 -12.74
C TYR A 65 -2.62 -1.61 -13.62
N PRO A 66 -1.63 -1.48 -14.53
CA PRO A 66 -1.17 -2.62 -15.32
C PRO A 66 -0.64 -3.77 -14.47
N SER A 67 0.13 -3.47 -13.41
CA SER A 67 0.68 -4.47 -12.49
C SER A 67 -0.42 -5.18 -11.70
N LEU A 68 -1.38 -4.43 -11.15
CA LEU A 68 -2.54 -5.00 -10.45
C LEU A 68 -3.37 -5.88 -11.39
N ARG A 69 -3.59 -5.44 -12.62
CA ARG A 69 -4.38 -6.21 -13.59
C ARG A 69 -3.69 -7.51 -14.00
N ALA A 70 -2.35 -7.52 -14.08
CA ALA A 70 -1.58 -8.70 -14.45
C ALA A 70 -1.57 -9.79 -13.36
N VAL A 71 -1.74 -9.42 -12.08
CA VAL A 71 -1.72 -10.36 -10.95
C VAL A 71 -3.11 -10.73 -10.44
N CYS A 72 -4.16 -10.08 -10.95
CA CYS A 72 -5.54 -10.43 -10.65
C CYS A 72 -5.94 -11.61 -11.56
N PRO A 73 -6.16 -12.82 -11.02
CA PRO A 73 -6.51 -14.00 -11.80
C PRO A 73 -7.87 -13.85 -12.52
#